data_AF-A0A0G4FRC9-F1
#
_entry.id   AF-A0A0G4FRC9-F1
#
_cell.length_a   1.000
_cell.length_b   1.000
_cell.length_c   1.000
_cell.angle_alpha   90.00
_cell.angle_beta   90.00
_cell.angle_gamma   90.00
#
_symmetry.space_group_name_H-M   'P 1'
#
loop_
_entity.id
_entity.type
_entity.pdbx_description
1 polymer ?
#
loop_
_entity_poly.entity_id
_entity_poly.type
_entity_poly.pdbx_seq_one_letter_code
_entity_poly.pdbx_strand_id
1 'polypeptide(L)'
;MSAAAAAAGGSKKRKNQNGRAADDELPAPSRLHGVTIGRQEGDSAIRQASTSLDELAAATETARSRADDEIERLAEEIKQLFTANGGTVEPHKTSGQLQLNVGGTVFFISVQRLLHPKMKMTYLSTLLLHFTDQLPKDENNLPFLEMHPAYFRWLRDQLALLESPHLDEIAIHSPEADDPSYAEYHPLFMQHVVEEEEGEKGGDEADVDMADKEGSSGVEGGQKGDSSEEGQGEGGRANEPSAEDAFEKIEEYMNSYRRALAELQKQKEGMEAFLAAMRSFVKGDSSDEDTEVMTLTVENEQVSILRRSLAYFGPNHALVKRYNPDEWPDQEARQTSLRFQQLIVDFARRLSVMLAGRFVHSPVVAPHEKATLASSWECTASTRCRLSVGRRGRPL
;
A
#
# COMPACT_ATOMS: atom_id res chain seq x y z
N MET A 1 -20.37 -46.67 35.71
CA MET A 1 -19.94 -48.08 35.59
C MET A 1 -19.12 -48.23 34.32
N SER A 2 -17.93 -48.84 34.44
CA SER A 2 -17.02 -49.40 33.42
C SER A 2 -16.43 -48.44 32.37
N ALA A 3 -15.13 -48.08 32.44
CA ALA A 3 -13.88 -48.84 32.19
C ALA A 3 -13.37 -48.56 30.75
N ALA A 4 -12.37 -47.69 30.58
CA ALA A 4 -10.92 -47.96 30.60
C ALA A 4 -10.39 -48.69 29.34
N ALA A 5 -9.54 -48.02 28.54
CA ALA A 5 -8.33 -48.59 27.95
C ALA A 5 -7.44 -47.48 27.36
N ALA A 6 -6.17 -47.50 27.77
CA ALA A 6 -5.08 -46.66 27.31
C ALA A 6 -4.39 -47.26 26.07
N ALA A 7 -3.74 -46.41 25.27
CA ALA A 7 -2.57 -46.81 24.49
C ALA A 7 -1.62 -45.63 24.28
N ALA A 8 -0.44 -45.77 24.87
CA ALA A 8 0.75 -44.96 24.66
C ALA A 8 1.50 -45.43 23.40
N GLY A 9 2.32 -44.55 22.82
CA GLY A 9 3.45 -44.97 21.99
C GLY A 9 3.80 -44.03 20.85
N GLY A 10 5.00 -43.45 20.89
CA GLY A 10 5.64 -42.93 19.68
C GLY A 10 6.42 -41.63 19.83
N SER A 11 7.45 -41.62 20.69
CA SER A 11 8.49 -40.59 20.66
C SER A 11 9.17 -40.52 19.28
N LYS A 12 9.05 -39.39 18.58
CA LYS A 12 10.01 -38.95 17.56
C LYS A 12 10.61 -37.61 17.98
N LYS A 13 11.69 -37.73 18.76
CA LYS A 13 12.61 -36.65 19.12
C LYS A 13 13.33 -36.19 17.84
N ARG A 14 12.81 -35.16 17.16
CA ARG A 14 13.56 -34.45 16.12
C ARG A 14 14.66 -33.64 16.79
N LYS A 15 15.89 -34.08 16.58
CA LYS A 15 17.13 -33.40 16.94
C LYS A 15 17.33 -32.25 15.95
N ASN A 16 16.83 -31.05 16.27
CA ASN A 16 17.29 -29.85 15.58
C ASN A 16 18.68 -29.50 16.12
N GLN A 17 19.69 -29.78 15.30
CA GLN A 17 21.03 -29.22 15.42
C GLN A 17 20.97 -27.76 14.93
N ASN A 18 20.61 -26.83 15.81
CA ASN A 18 21.05 -25.44 15.69
C ASN A 18 22.18 -25.23 16.69
N GLY A 19 23.34 -25.80 16.38
CA GLY A 19 24.61 -25.35 16.95
C GLY A 19 25.08 -24.15 16.16
N ARG A 20 24.48 -22.98 16.39
CA ARG A 20 25.07 -21.70 15.98
C ARG A 20 26.08 -21.36 17.09
N ALA A 21 27.27 -21.95 16.98
CA ALA A 21 28.44 -21.36 17.60
C ALA A 21 28.67 -20.05 16.84
N ALA A 22 28.28 -18.93 17.44
CA ALA A 22 28.88 -17.65 17.11
C ALA A 22 30.30 -17.74 17.67
N ASP A 23 31.20 -18.35 16.91
CA ASP A 23 32.59 -17.95 17.00
C ASP A 23 32.61 -16.55 16.39
N ASP A 24 32.65 -15.54 17.25
CA ASP A 24 33.19 -14.23 16.94
C ASP A 24 34.66 -14.44 16.51
N GLU A 25 34.86 -14.94 15.30
CA GLU A 25 36.16 -14.95 14.66
C GLU A 25 36.52 -13.49 14.42
N LEU A 26 37.28 -12.92 15.37
CA LEU A 26 37.88 -11.61 15.23
C LEU A 26 38.53 -11.51 13.84
N PRO A 27 38.36 -10.39 13.12
CA PRO A 27 38.91 -10.23 11.78
C PRO A 27 40.41 -10.56 11.83
N ALA A 28 40.84 -11.48 10.97
CA ALA A 28 42.21 -11.93 10.95
C ALA A 28 43.15 -10.73 10.74
N PRO A 29 44.23 -10.60 11.54
CA PRO A 29 45.12 -9.45 11.46
C PRO A 29 45.76 -9.36 10.07
N SER A 30 46.01 -8.13 9.63
CA SER A 30 46.58 -7.84 8.32
C SER A 30 47.88 -8.62 8.08
N ARG A 31 48.02 -9.16 6.87
CA ARG A 31 49.23 -9.86 6.42
C ARG A 31 50.47 -8.95 6.34
N LEU A 32 50.29 -7.65 6.51
CA LEU A 32 51.37 -6.66 6.57
C LEU A 32 52.13 -6.69 7.91
N HIS A 33 51.58 -7.33 8.94
CA HIS A 33 52.27 -7.55 10.21
C HIS A 33 53.53 -8.41 10.00
N GLY A 34 54.70 -7.75 9.97
CA GLY A 34 56.00 -8.38 9.75
C GLY A 34 56.69 -8.03 8.42
N VAL A 35 56.03 -7.27 7.55
CA VAL A 35 56.66 -6.75 6.32
C VAL A 35 57.53 -5.55 6.68
N THR A 36 58.78 -5.54 6.20
CA THR A 36 59.74 -4.43 6.35
C THR A 36 60.48 -4.22 5.03
N ILE A 37 60.77 -2.96 4.72
CA ILE A 37 61.60 -2.56 3.58
C ILE A 37 63.00 -2.09 4.01
N GLY A 38 63.33 -2.21 5.30
CA GLY A 38 64.63 -1.86 5.87
C GLY A 38 64.92 -0.37 5.98
N ARG A 39 63.91 0.49 5.77
CA ARG A 39 63.99 1.95 5.97
C ARG A 39 62.97 2.34 7.02
N GLN A 40 63.42 3.06 8.06
CA GLN A 40 62.58 3.45 9.20
C GLN A 40 61.29 4.17 8.78
N GLU A 41 61.37 5.11 7.83
CA GLU A 41 60.20 5.86 7.34
C GLU A 41 59.19 4.96 6.61
N GLY A 42 59.66 4.05 5.75
CA GLY A 42 58.78 3.12 5.04
C GLY A 42 58.21 2.01 5.92
N ASP A 43 58.99 1.51 6.87
CA ASP A 43 58.52 0.56 7.88
C ASP A 43 57.44 1.21 8.79
N SER A 44 57.58 2.50 9.09
CA SER A 44 56.56 3.27 9.79
C SER A 44 55.28 3.38 8.97
N ALA A 45 55.39 3.66 7.66
CA ALA A 45 54.24 3.73 6.76
C ALA A 45 53.52 2.38 6.62
N ILE A 46 54.26 1.26 6.52
CA ILE A 46 53.69 -0.09 6.45
C ILE A 46 52.94 -0.45 7.74
N ARG A 47 53.51 -0.13 8.92
CA ARG A 47 52.80 -0.35 10.19
C ARG A 47 51.54 0.49 10.30
N GLN A 48 51.59 1.75 9.86
CA GLN A 48 50.41 2.61 9.83
C GLN A 48 49.33 2.03 8.91
N ALA A 49 49.69 1.64 7.69
CA ALA A 49 48.77 1.01 6.74
C ALA A 49 48.18 -0.30 7.29
N SER A 50 48.99 -1.15 7.95
CA SER A 50 48.52 -2.38 8.60
C SER A 50 47.48 -2.09 9.68
N THR A 51 47.74 -1.09 10.52
CA THR A 51 46.83 -0.68 11.60
C THR A 51 45.52 -0.13 11.02
N SER A 52 45.60 0.73 9.99
CA SER A 52 44.42 1.28 9.33
C SER A 52 43.57 0.22 8.63
N LEU A 53 44.19 -0.82 8.05
CA LEU A 53 43.45 -1.95 7.46
C LEU A 53 42.75 -2.80 8.53
N ASP A 54 43.40 -3.06 9.66
CA ASP A 54 42.79 -3.78 10.79
C ASP A 54 41.60 -2.99 11.36
N GLU A 55 41.75 -1.67 11.54
CA GLU A 55 40.69 -0.76 11.99
C GLU A 55 39.53 -0.70 10.99
N LEU A 56 39.82 -0.62 9.69
CA LEU A 56 38.80 -0.65 8.65
C LEU A 56 38.03 -1.96 8.67
N ALA A 57 38.71 -3.11 8.75
CA ALA A 57 38.06 -4.41 8.81
C ALA A 57 37.12 -4.52 10.03
N ALA A 58 37.59 -4.08 11.21
CA ALA A 58 36.77 -4.06 12.41
C ALA A 58 35.58 -3.09 12.30
N ALA A 59 35.78 -1.92 11.69
CA ALA A 59 34.72 -0.93 11.46
C ALA A 59 33.67 -1.44 10.48
N THR A 60 34.08 -2.10 9.40
CA THR A 60 33.19 -2.71 8.41
C THR A 60 32.37 -3.85 9.02
N GLU A 61 32.99 -4.72 9.82
CA GLU A 61 32.26 -5.81 10.49
C GLU A 61 31.24 -5.26 11.51
N THR A 62 31.64 -4.25 12.29
CA THR A 62 30.72 -3.57 13.22
C THR A 62 29.58 -2.88 12.48
N ALA A 63 29.87 -2.18 11.38
CA ALA A 63 28.87 -1.51 10.56
C ALA A 63 27.90 -2.52 9.95
N ARG A 64 28.40 -3.66 9.47
CA ARG A 64 27.60 -4.77 8.95
C ARG A 64 26.68 -5.35 10.02
N SER A 65 27.18 -5.69 11.20
CA SER A 65 26.34 -6.24 12.27
C SER A 65 25.22 -5.27 12.66
N ARG A 66 25.53 -3.98 12.80
CA ARG A 66 24.50 -2.95 13.08
C ARG A 66 23.51 -2.81 11.95
N ALA A 67 23.98 -2.94 10.71
CA ALA A 67 23.16 -2.86 9.53
C ALA A 67 22.15 -4.02 9.43
N ASP A 68 22.63 -5.23 9.69
CA ASP A 68 21.79 -6.43 9.75
C ASP A 68 20.73 -6.27 10.87
N ASP A 69 21.14 -5.83 12.07
CA ASP A 69 20.22 -5.59 13.19
C ASP A 69 19.16 -4.53 12.86
N GLU A 70 19.54 -3.46 12.15
CA GLU A 70 18.62 -2.38 11.78
C GLU A 70 17.58 -2.82 10.75
N ILE A 71 18.01 -3.56 9.71
CA ILE A 71 17.10 -4.14 8.70
C ILE A 71 16.16 -5.14 9.37
N GLU A 72 16.68 -6.04 10.20
CA GLU A 72 15.86 -7.03 10.91
C GLU A 72 14.83 -6.34 11.81
N ARG A 73 15.23 -5.30 12.54
CA ARG A 73 14.33 -4.50 13.38
C ARG A 73 13.23 -3.85 12.54
N LEU A 74 13.56 -3.18 11.43
CA LEU A 74 12.56 -2.53 10.57
C LEU A 74 11.58 -3.53 9.95
N ALA A 75 12.09 -4.67 9.46
CA ALA A 75 11.26 -5.72 8.91
C ALA A 75 10.27 -6.28 9.94
N GLU A 76 10.74 -6.50 11.18
CA GLU A 76 9.87 -6.96 12.26
C GLU A 76 8.88 -5.87 12.71
N GLU A 77 9.25 -4.59 12.72
CA GLU A 77 8.32 -3.49 12.97
C GLU A 77 7.19 -3.42 11.93
N ILE A 78 7.50 -3.55 10.63
CA ILE A 78 6.49 -3.59 9.56
C ILE A 78 5.56 -4.78 9.76
N LYS A 79 6.11 -5.96 10.06
CA LYS A 79 5.31 -7.16 10.35
C LYS A 79 4.45 -7.00 11.60
N GLN A 80 4.95 -6.31 12.62
CA GLN A 80 4.18 -5.96 13.81
C GLN A 80 3.03 -5.02 13.47
N LEU A 81 3.21 -4.06 12.56
CA LEU A 81 2.10 -3.19 12.10
C LEU A 81 0.94 -4.00 11.51
N PHE A 82 1.19 -5.06 10.74
CA PHE A 82 0.12 -5.96 10.27
C PHE A 82 -0.54 -6.70 11.44
N THR A 83 0.26 -7.44 12.20
CA THR A 83 -0.24 -8.41 13.18
C THR A 83 -0.89 -7.74 14.40
N ALA A 84 -0.35 -6.61 14.88
CA ALA A 84 -0.92 -5.84 15.98
C ALA A 84 -2.26 -5.21 15.61
N ASN A 85 -2.51 -4.94 14.33
CA ASN A 85 -3.79 -4.45 13.81
C ASN A 85 -4.69 -5.58 13.27
N GLY A 86 -4.37 -6.83 13.61
CA GLY A 86 -5.18 -8.00 13.30
C GLY A 86 -5.17 -8.43 11.83
N GLY A 87 -4.26 -7.88 11.01
CA GLY A 87 -4.01 -8.34 9.67
C GLY A 87 -3.00 -9.49 9.61
N THR A 88 -2.87 -10.10 8.44
CA THR A 88 -1.84 -11.12 8.17
C THR A 88 -0.77 -10.61 7.24
N VAL A 89 0.47 -11.05 7.47
CA VAL A 89 1.62 -10.70 6.62
C VAL A 89 1.45 -11.28 5.22
N GLU A 90 0.97 -12.52 5.14
CA GLU A 90 0.64 -13.17 3.87
C GLU A 90 -0.88 -13.20 3.67
N PRO A 91 -1.37 -13.04 2.43
CA PRO A 91 -2.79 -13.18 2.14
C PRO A 91 -3.30 -14.57 2.50
N HIS A 92 -4.41 -14.64 3.26
CA HIS A 92 -5.04 -15.92 3.64
C HIS A 92 -5.47 -16.77 2.45
N LYS A 93 -5.80 -16.11 1.34
CA LYS A 93 -6.22 -16.74 0.09
C LYS A 93 -5.47 -16.09 -1.06
N THR A 94 -4.92 -16.93 -1.92
CA THR A 94 -4.26 -16.52 -3.17
C THR A 94 -5.08 -16.87 -4.40
N SER A 95 -6.25 -17.52 -4.22
CA SER A 95 -7.15 -17.92 -5.29
C SER A 95 -8.61 -17.98 -4.83
N GLY A 96 -9.53 -18.05 -5.80
CA GLY A 96 -10.97 -18.12 -5.56
C GLY A 96 -11.64 -16.75 -5.55
N GLN A 97 -12.84 -16.72 -4.96
CA GLN A 97 -13.66 -15.52 -4.84
C GLN A 97 -13.80 -15.12 -3.37
N LEU A 98 -13.66 -13.82 -3.11
CA LEU A 98 -14.01 -13.20 -1.83
C LEU A 98 -15.46 -12.72 -1.93
N GLN A 99 -16.27 -13.12 -0.96
CA GLN A 99 -17.65 -12.68 -0.80
C GLN A 99 -17.70 -11.59 0.27
N LEU A 100 -18.32 -10.46 -0.03
CA LEU A 100 -18.44 -9.34 0.89
C LEU A 100 -19.82 -8.68 0.80
N ASN A 101 -20.30 -8.16 1.92
CA ASN A 101 -21.46 -7.27 1.96
C ASN A 101 -20.98 -5.82 1.82
N VAL A 102 -21.32 -5.16 0.72
CA VAL A 102 -21.02 -3.74 0.50
C VAL A 102 -22.29 -2.95 0.64
N GLY A 103 -22.40 -2.20 1.74
CA GLY A 103 -23.52 -1.28 1.97
C GLY A 103 -24.92 -1.93 1.92
N GLY A 104 -25.02 -3.24 2.18
CA GLY A 104 -26.25 -4.03 2.14
C GLY A 104 -26.38 -4.95 0.90
N THR A 105 -25.49 -4.82 -0.08
CA THR A 105 -25.48 -5.67 -1.27
C THR A 105 -24.31 -6.65 -1.23
N VAL A 106 -24.58 -7.93 -1.42
CA VAL A 106 -23.53 -8.96 -1.46
C VAL A 106 -22.86 -8.99 -2.83
N PHE A 107 -21.53 -8.91 -2.85
CA PHE A 107 -20.71 -9.00 -4.04
C PHE A 107 -19.68 -10.12 -3.95
N PHE A 108 -19.21 -10.55 -5.11
CA PHE A 108 -18.10 -11.48 -5.28
C PHE A 108 -16.99 -10.79 -6.07
N ILE A 109 -15.76 -10.91 -5.59
CA ILE A 109 -14.56 -10.38 -6.24
C ILE A 109 -13.50 -11.48 -6.35
N SER A 110 -12.83 -11.56 -7.50
CA SER A 110 -11.74 -12.52 -7.70
C SER A 110 -10.51 -12.08 -6.91
N VAL A 111 -9.96 -12.98 -6.10
CA VAL A 111 -8.71 -12.74 -5.36
C VAL A 111 -7.54 -12.47 -6.32
N GLN A 112 -7.55 -13.09 -7.51
CA GLN A 112 -6.52 -12.88 -8.53
C GLN A 112 -6.51 -11.43 -9.06
N ARG A 113 -7.67 -10.77 -9.11
CA ARG A 113 -7.76 -9.36 -9.53
C ARG A 113 -7.23 -8.42 -8.47
N LEU A 114 -7.42 -8.75 -7.18
CA LEU A 114 -6.81 -8.01 -6.07
C LEU A 114 -5.28 -8.20 -6.05
N LEU A 115 -4.79 -9.38 -6.42
CA LEU A 115 -3.36 -9.68 -6.52
C LEU A 115 -2.71 -9.19 -7.82
N HIS A 116 -3.46 -8.56 -8.73
CA HIS A 116 -2.92 -8.02 -9.96
C HIS A 116 -1.80 -7.00 -9.66
N PRO A 117 -0.70 -6.92 -10.42
CA PRO A 117 0.41 -6.00 -10.12
C PRO A 117 -0.02 -4.55 -9.92
N LYS A 118 -0.97 -4.07 -10.73
CA LYS A 118 -1.55 -2.71 -10.64
C LYS A 118 -2.51 -2.49 -9.45
N MET A 119 -2.86 -3.55 -8.72
CA MET A 119 -3.86 -3.50 -7.64
C MET A 119 -3.32 -3.93 -6.30
N LYS A 120 -2.36 -4.87 -6.25
CA LYS A 120 -1.94 -5.56 -5.03
C LYS A 120 -1.47 -4.62 -3.91
N MET A 121 -0.91 -3.46 -4.28
CA MET A 121 -0.41 -2.46 -3.35
C MET A 121 -1.41 -1.34 -3.04
N THR A 122 -2.60 -1.35 -3.64
CA THR A 122 -3.64 -0.36 -3.31
C THR A 122 -4.21 -0.60 -1.92
N TYR A 123 -4.77 0.45 -1.31
CA TYR A 123 -5.43 0.36 -0.01
C TYR A 123 -6.58 -0.65 -0.03
N LEU A 124 -7.38 -0.67 -1.09
CA LEU A 124 -8.47 -1.66 -1.20
C LEU A 124 -7.96 -3.09 -1.21
N SER A 125 -6.96 -3.41 -2.03
CA SER A 125 -6.43 -4.77 -2.09
C SER A 125 -5.74 -5.15 -0.79
N THR A 126 -4.98 -4.24 -0.19
CA THR A 126 -4.31 -4.49 1.09
C THR A 126 -5.34 -4.78 2.18
N LEU A 127 -6.40 -3.96 2.28
CA LEU A 127 -7.52 -4.18 3.20
C LEU A 127 -8.19 -5.54 2.97
N LEU A 128 -8.54 -5.87 1.72
CA LEU A 128 -9.29 -7.08 1.39
C LEU A 128 -8.46 -8.37 1.38
N LEU A 129 -7.14 -8.30 1.24
CA LEU A 129 -6.25 -9.47 1.23
C LEU A 129 -5.67 -9.77 2.63
N HIS A 130 -5.36 -8.72 3.39
CA HIS A 130 -4.64 -8.85 4.67
C HIS A 130 -5.51 -8.59 5.89
N PHE A 131 -6.58 -7.80 5.77
CA PHE A 131 -7.39 -7.33 6.91
C PHE A 131 -8.87 -7.71 6.81
N THR A 132 -9.23 -8.69 5.98
CA THR A 132 -10.62 -9.12 5.78
C THR A 132 -11.31 -9.52 7.09
N ASP A 133 -10.59 -10.20 7.98
CA ASP A 133 -11.12 -10.67 9.27
C ASP A 133 -11.36 -9.53 10.26
N GLN A 134 -10.73 -8.38 10.03
CA GLN A 134 -10.89 -7.16 10.82
C GLN A 134 -12.04 -6.29 10.33
N LEU A 135 -12.67 -6.63 9.21
CA LEU A 135 -13.90 -5.97 8.79
C LEU A 135 -15.06 -6.35 9.75
N PRO A 136 -15.98 -5.41 10.04
CA PRO A 136 -17.27 -5.72 10.63
C PRO A 136 -17.95 -6.87 9.90
N LYS A 137 -18.80 -7.62 10.60
CA LYS A 137 -19.52 -8.74 9.99
C LYS A 137 -21.01 -8.49 10.07
N ASP A 138 -21.71 -8.80 8.98
CA ASP A 138 -23.17 -8.74 8.97
C ASP A 138 -23.79 -9.94 9.70
N GLU A 139 -25.13 -9.98 9.73
CA GLU A 139 -25.91 -11.05 10.36
C GLU A 139 -25.63 -12.45 9.76
N ASN A 140 -25.15 -12.51 8.52
CA ASN A 140 -24.77 -13.73 7.83
C ASN A 140 -23.28 -14.07 8.02
N ASN A 141 -22.58 -13.36 8.91
CA ASN A 141 -21.15 -13.50 9.18
C ASN A 141 -20.27 -13.19 7.95
N LEU A 142 -20.77 -12.39 7.00
CA LEU A 142 -20.01 -11.90 5.85
C LEU A 142 -19.25 -10.62 6.22
N PRO A 143 -18.00 -10.46 5.75
CA PRO A 143 -17.28 -9.20 5.89
C PRO A 143 -18.07 -8.04 5.28
N PHE A 144 -18.23 -6.97 6.03
CA PHE A 144 -18.96 -5.77 5.65
C PHE A 144 -17.99 -4.65 5.30
N LEU A 145 -18.17 -4.07 4.11
CA LEU A 145 -17.42 -2.91 3.64
C LEU A 145 -18.37 -1.70 3.56
N GLU A 146 -18.05 -0.66 4.34
CA GLU A 146 -18.87 0.53 4.47
C GLU A 146 -18.69 1.49 3.28
N MET A 147 -19.38 1.19 2.17
CA MET A 147 -19.21 1.91 0.91
C MET A 147 -20.49 1.90 0.06
N HIS A 148 -20.59 2.81 -0.92
CA HIS A 148 -21.69 2.81 -1.89
C HIS A 148 -21.68 1.53 -2.77
N PRO A 149 -22.76 0.74 -2.82
CA PRO A 149 -22.83 -0.48 -3.64
C PRO A 149 -22.60 -0.23 -5.15
N ALA A 150 -23.17 0.84 -5.70
CA ALA A 150 -22.98 1.23 -7.10
C ALA A 150 -21.51 1.52 -7.47
N TYR A 151 -20.77 2.27 -6.64
CA TYR A 151 -19.34 2.47 -6.84
C TYR A 151 -18.57 1.14 -6.82
N PHE A 152 -18.86 0.25 -5.86
CA PHE A 152 -18.18 -1.05 -5.82
C PHE A 152 -18.50 -1.92 -7.04
N ARG A 153 -19.75 -1.89 -7.53
CA ARG A 153 -20.15 -2.59 -8.74
C ARG A 153 -19.32 -2.10 -9.93
N TRP A 154 -19.25 -0.78 -10.12
CA TRP A 154 -18.42 -0.17 -11.16
C TRP A 154 -16.95 -0.60 -11.02
N LEU A 155 -16.38 -0.49 -9.82
CA LEU A 155 -14.98 -0.85 -9.57
C LEU A 155 -14.71 -2.32 -9.86
N ARG A 156 -15.59 -3.23 -9.42
CA ARG A 156 -15.50 -4.67 -9.72
C ARG A 156 -15.49 -4.92 -11.23
N ASP A 157 -16.30 -4.20 -11.98
CA ASP A 157 -16.37 -4.33 -13.43
C ASP A 157 -15.09 -3.78 -14.08
N GLN A 158 -14.51 -2.68 -13.57
CA GLN A 158 -13.19 -2.20 -14.01
C GLN A 158 -12.06 -3.18 -13.69
N LEU A 159 -12.08 -3.79 -12.51
CA LEU A 159 -11.11 -4.84 -12.14
C LEU A 159 -11.17 -6.04 -13.09
N ALA A 160 -12.33 -6.33 -13.68
CA ALA A 160 -12.45 -7.37 -14.69
C ALA A 160 -11.71 -7.03 -15.99
N LEU A 161 -11.54 -5.73 -16.27
CA LEU A 161 -10.86 -5.24 -17.46
C LEU A 161 -9.34 -5.17 -17.29
N LEU A 162 -8.79 -5.28 -16.08
CA LEU A 162 -7.34 -5.31 -15.85
C LEU A 162 -6.64 -6.51 -16.50
N GLU A 163 -7.38 -7.57 -16.80
CA GLU A 163 -6.88 -8.71 -17.57
C GLU A 163 -6.67 -8.35 -19.06
N SER A 164 -7.22 -7.22 -19.52
CA SER A 164 -7.02 -6.68 -20.85
C SER A 164 -5.71 -5.89 -20.92
N PRO A 165 -4.90 -6.06 -21.99
CA PRO A 165 -3.66 -5.31 -22.17
C PRO A 165 -3.86 -3.80 -22.41
N HIS A 166 -5.11 -3.33 -22.48
CA HIS A 166 -5.45 -1.95 -22.81
C HIS A 166 -5.70 -1.06 -21.61
N LEU A 167 -5.70 -1.60 -20.37
CA LEU A 167 -5.99 -0.82 -19.18
C LEU A 167 -4.75 -0.67 -18.31
N ASP A 168 -4.18 0.54 -18.32
CA ASP A 168 -2.99 0.87 -17.53
C ASP A 168 -3.28 1.33 -16.11
N GLU A 169 -4.47 1.88 -15.90
CA GLU A 169 -4.92 2.39 -14.62
C GLU A 169 -6.43 2.22 -14.52
N ILE A 170 -6.92 1.97 -13.31
CA ILE A 170 -8.37 2.11 -13.04
C ILE A 170 -8.61 3.59 -12.74
N ALA A 171 -8.78 4.39 -13.78
CA ALA A 171 -9.14 5.80 -13.65
C ALA A 171 -10.67 5.97 -13.68
N ILE A 172 -11.17 6.91 -12.90
CA ILE A 172 -12.56 7.34 -12.96
C ILE A 172 -12.73 8.41 -14.04
N HIS A 173 -13.70 8.23 -14.94
CA HIS A 173 -14.02 9.18 -16.01
C HIS A 173 -15.46 9.67 -15.88
N SER A 174 -15.82 10.74 -16.61
CA SER A 174 -17.20 11.21 -16.68
C SER A 174 -18.08 10.11 -17.33
N PRO A 175 -19.29 9.83 -16.81
CA PRO A 175 -20.02 10.61 -15.80
C PRO A 175 -19.70 10.28 -14.33
N GLU A 176 -19.09 9.14 -14.01
CA GLU A 176 -18.86 8.73 -12.61
C GLU A 176 -17.95 9.71 -11.85
N ALA A 177 -16.99 10.34 -12.55
CA ALA A 177 -16.11 11.36 -11.97
C ALA A 177 -16.86 12.59 -11.46
N ASP A 178 -18.06 12.86 -11.97
CA ASP A 178 -18.90 14.00 -11.58
C ASP A 178 -19.83 13.67 -10.38
N ASP A 179 -19.90 12.40 -9.97
CA ASP A 179 -20.71 11.93 -8.83
C ASP A 179 -19.82 11.71 -7.59
N PRO A 180 -20.02 12.47 -6.50
CA PRO A 180 -19.27 12.29 -5.25
C PRO A 180 -19.32 10.87 -4.66
N SER A 181 -20.40 10.13 -4.95
CA SER A 181 -20.59 8.75 -4.49
C SER A 181 -19.58 7.77 -5.11
N TYR A 182 -18.85 8.21 -6.14
CA TYR A 182 -17.76 7.48 -6.77
C TYR A 182 -16.43 8.21 -6.55
N ALA A 183 -16.40 9.51 -6.87
CA ALA A 183 -15.19 10.31 -6.91
C ALA A 183 -14.49 10.48 -5.55
N GLU A 184 -15.19 10.37 -4.42
CA GLU A 184 -14.57 10.51 -3.10
C GLU A 184 -13.94 9.20 -2.57
N TYR A 185 -14.54 8.06 -2.88
CA TYR A 185 -13.98 6.75 -2.51
C TYR A 185 -12.78 6.38 -3.37
N HIS A 186 -12.84 6.70 -4.66
CA HIS A 186 -11.82 6.29 -5.63
C HIS A 186 -10.38 6.66 -5.25
N PRO A 187 -10.04 7.93 -4.95
CA PRO A 187 -8.67 8.28 -4.57
C PRO A 187 -8.25 7.65 -3.23
N LEU A 188 -9.18 7.37 -2.33
CA LEU A 188 -8.87 6.69 -1.05
C LEU A 188 -8.49 5.22 -1.29
N PHE A 189 -9.25 4.51 -2.11
CA PHE A 189 -9.06 3.07 -2.31
C PHE A 189 -7.96 2.72 -3.30
N MET A 190 -7.73 3.57 -4.30
CA MET A 190 -6.67 3.38 -5.29
C MET A 190 -5.30 3.92 -4.82
N GLN A 191 -5.24 4.58 -3.66
CA GLN A 191 -3.97 5.00 -3.07
C GLN A 191 -3.08 3.78 -2.80
N HIS A 192 -1.79 3.87 -3.14
CA HIS A 192 -0.83 2.82 -2.87
C HIS A 192 -0.31 2.90 -1.43
N VAL A 193 -0.11 1.74 -0.81
CA VAL A 193 0.58 1.59 0.49
C VAL A 193 1.99 2.13 0.39
N VAL A 194 2.67 1.88 -0.72
CA VAL A 194 3.99 2.47 -1.00
C VAL A 194 3.96 3.07 -2.39
N GLU A 195 4.35 4.34 -2.48
CA GLU A 195 4.60 4.99 -3.75
C GLU A 195 5.76 4.24 -4.42
N GLU A 196 5.45 3.49 -5.47
CA GLU A 196 6.48 3.02 -6.39
C GLU A 196 7.15 4.28 -6.91
N GLU A 197 8.43 4.48 -6.61
CA GLU A 197 9.18 5.49 -7.33
C GLU A 197 9.14 5.05 -8.78
N GLU A 198 8.32 5.73 -9.58
CA GLU A 198 8.42 5.65 -11.03
C GLU A 198 9.88 5.96 -11.32
N GLY A 199 10.66 4.91 -11.57
CA GLY A 199 12.09 5.04 -11.76
C GLY A 199 12.29 6.16 -12.76
N GLU A 200 13.04 7.19 -12.35
CA GLU A 200 13.53 8.23 -13.24
C GLU A 200 14.03 7.52 -14.50
N LYS A 201 13.22 7.58 -15.57
CA LYS A 201 13.72 7.34 -16.91
C LYS A 201 14.68 8.49 -17.12
N GLY A 202 15.96 8.22 -16.84
CA GLY A 202 17.07 9.11 -17.11
C GLY A 202 16.98 9.55 -18.56
N GLY A 203 16.47 10.75 -18.75
CA GLY A 203 16.51 11.52 -19.99
C GLY A 203 17.62 12.55 -19.88
N ASP A 204 18.86 12.10 -19.69
CA ASP A 204 20.03 12.85 -20.16
C ASP A 204 20.24 12.49 -21.64
N GLU A 205 19.29 12.88 -22.49
CA GLU A 205 19.61 13.19 -23.87
C GLU A 205 20.01 14.66 -23.89
N ALA A 206 21.32 14.89 -23.72
CA ALA A 206 21.92 16.16 -24.05
C ALA A 206 21.59 16.50 -25.51
N ASP A 207 20.89 17.62 -25.67
CA ASP A 207 20.78 18.38 -26.91
C ASP A 207 22.14 18.44 -27.61
N VAL A 208 22.28 17.66 -28.69
CA VAL A 208 23.27 17.95 -29.73
C VAL A 208 22.50 18.57 -30.88
N ASP A 209 22.45 19.90 -30.84
CA ASP A 209 22.15 20.76 -31.98
C ASP A 209 22.91 20.27 -33.23
N MET A 210 22.17 19.78 -34.22
CA MET A 210 22.65 19.71 -35.60
C MET A 210 21.64 20.40 -36.50
N ALA A 211 21.92 21.68 -36.72
CA ALA A 211 21.24 22.52 -37.68
C ALA A 211 21.38 21.97 -39.10
N ASP A 212 20.23 21.90 -39.78
CA ASP A 212 20.11 21.72 -41.21
C ASP A 212 20.98 22.72 -41.99
N LYS A 213 21.80 22.19 -42.90
CA LYS A 213 22.22 22.96 -44.07
C LYS A 213 22.34 22.06 -45.30
N GLU A 214 21.31 22.12 -46.12
CA GLU A 214 21.30 21.64 -47.49
C GLU A 214 22.38 22.30 -48.35
N GLY A 215 22.93 21.51 -49.28
CA GLY A 215 23.39 22.00 -50.58
C GLY A 215 24.90 22.09 -50.79
N SER A 216 25.48 21.09 -51.43
CA SER A 216 26.09 21.23 -52.78
C SER A 216 27.09 20.13 -53.10
N SER A 217 26.74 19.32 -54.11
CA SER A 217 27.57 18.77 -55.18
C SER A 217 29.08 19.04 -55.15
N GLY A 218 29.89 17.98 -55.26
CA GLY A 218 31.34 18.05 -55.49
C GLY A 218 31.98 16.70 -55.78
N VAL A 219 32.30 16.50 -57.05
CA VAL A 219 32.88 15.32 -57.73
C VAL A 219 34.36 15.06 -57.37
N GLU A 220 34.74 13.77 -57.40
CA GLU A 220 36.05 13.11 -57.64
C GLU A 220 37.33 13.56 -56.90
N GLY A 221 38.11 12.55 -56.46
CA GLY A 221 39.56 12.67 -56.44
C GLY A 221 40.31 11.73 -55.51
N GLY A 222 40.65 10.53 -56.00
CA GLY A 222 42.00 9.95 -55.89
C GLY A 222 42.64 9.66 -54.52
N GLN A 223 42.93 8.36 -54.34
CA GLN A 223 44.33 7.85 -54.27
C GLN A 223 45.01 7.64 -52.89
N LYS A 224 45.23 6.34 -52.63
CA LYS A 224 46.41 5.66 -52.02
C LYS A 224 46.82 5.91 -50.56
N GLY A 225 47.10 4.77 -49.92
CA GLY A 225 47.89 4.56 -48.71
C GLY A 225 47.12 3.57 -47.83
N ASP A 226 47.26 2.25 -47.97
CA ASP A 226 48.47 1.43 -47.74
C ASP A 226 49.27 1.88 -46.51
N SER A 227 48.83 1.37 -45.36
CA SER A 227 49.72 0.99 -44.28
C SER A 227 49.02 -0.13 -43.50
N SER A 228 49.46 -1.34 -43.81
CA SER A 228 49.40 -2.48 -42.91
C SER A 228 50.08 -2.10 -41.60
N GLU A 229 49.36 -2.20 -40.48
CA GLU A 229 49.99 -2.49 -39.18
C GLU A 229 49.15 -3.54 -38.47
N GLU A 230 49.57 -4.79 -38.69
CA GLU A 230 49.35 -5.89 -37.78
C GLU A 230 49.99 -5.54 -36.43
N GLY A 231 49.17 -5.01 -35.53
CA GLY A 231 49.48 -4.87 -34.12
C GLY A 231 48.89 -6.04 -33.33
N GLN A 232 49.44 -7.25 -33.53
CA GLN A 232 49.32 -8.34 -32.57
C GLN A 232 49.92 -7.86 -31.24
N GLY A 233 49.03 -7.56 -30.30
CA GLY A 233 49.34 -7.25 -28.92
C GLY A 233 48.46 -8.09 -28.00
N GLU A 234 48.57 -9.42 -28.12
CA GLU A 234 48.22 -10.35 -27.05
C GLU A 234 49.02 -9.94 -25.80
N GLY A 235 48.33 -9.27 -24.91
CA GLY A 235 48.87 -8.79 -23.65
C GLY A 235 47.76 -8.49 -22.67
N GLY A 236 46.71 -9.32 -22.68
CA GLY A 236 45.69 -9.36 -21.63
C GLY A 236 46.31 -9.80 -20.31
N ARG A 237 47.14 -8.93 -19.72
CA ARG A 237 47.31 -8.95 -18.27
C ARG A 237 45.93 -8.62 -17.73
N ALA A 238 45.27 -9.64 -17.19
CA ALA A 238 44.15 -9.43 -16.30
C ALA A 238 44.56 -8.30 -15.35
N ASN A 239 43.89 -7.14 -15.45
CA ASN A 239 44.06 -6.06 -14.49
C ASN A 239 43.85 -6.70 -13.12
N GLU A 240 44.93 -6.84 -12.35
CA GLU A 240 44.80 -7.19 -10.94
C GLU A 240 43.92 -6.11 -10.33
N PRO A 241 42.82 -6.49 -9.64
CA PRO A 241 41.94 -5.51 -9.03
C PRO A 241 42.76 -4.63 -8.11
N SER A 242 42.77 -3.33 -8.41
CA SER A 242 43.47 -2.33 -7.62
C SER A 242 42.83 -2.25 -6.24
N ALA A 243 43.59 -1.81 -5.23
CA ALA A 243 43.00 -1.48 -3.94
C ALA A 243 41.89 -0.42 -4.08
N GLU A 244 42.02 0.50 -5.05
CA GLU A 244 41.01 1.50 -5.40
C GLU A 244 39.69 0.85 -5.84
N ASP A 245 39.75 -0.16 -6.72
CA ASP A 245 38.56 -0.91 -7.18
C ASP A 245 37.82 -1.61 -6.01
N ALA A 246 38.56 -2.01 -4.97
CA ALA A 246 37.96 -2.62 -3.79
C ALA A 246 37.23 -1.60 -2.91
N PHE A 247 37.78 -0.39 -2.77
CA PHE A 247 37.12 0.71 -2.05
C PHE A 247 35.86 1.19 -2.76
N GLU A 248 35.90 1.29 -4.09
CA GLU A 248 34.72 1.65 -4.91
C GLU A 248 33.58 0.64 -4.70
N LYS A 249 33.88 -0.67 -4.73
CA LYS A 249 32.87 -1.71 -4.44
C LYS A 249 32.29 -1.61 -3.03
N ILE A 250 33.10 -1.30 -2.02
CA ILE A 250 32.61 -1.09 -0.66
C ILE A 250 31.61 0.07 -0.64
N GLU A 251 31.91 1.16 -1.34
CA GLU A 251 31.01 2.30 -1.44
C GLU A 251 29.70 1.96 -2.17
N GLU A 252 29.76 1.20 -3.27
CA GLU A 252 28.58 0.70 -3.98
C GLU A 252 27.67 -0.15 -3.06
N TYR A 253 28.26 -1.08 -2.30
CA TYR A 253 27.50 -1.90 -1.35
C TYR A 253 26.88 -1.05 -0.23
N MET A 254 27.61 -0.08 0.31
CA MET A 254 27.09 0.84 1.32
C MET A 254 25.92 1.69 0.78
N ASN A 255 26.00 2.13 -0.48
CA ASN A 255 24.93 2.87 -1.12
C ASN A 255 23.71 1.99 -1.40
N SER A 256 23.91 0.75 -1.84
CA SER A 256 22.84 -0.24 -1.99
C SER A 256 22.12 -0.50 -0.66
N TYR A 257 22.88 -0.66 0.42
CA TYR A 257 22.34 -0.81 1.77
C TYR A 257 21.49 0.39 2.21
N ARG A 258 22.01 1.62 2.06
CA ARG A 258 21.26 2.84 2.40
C ARG A 258 19.96 2.97 1.63
N ARG A 259 19.95 2.60 0.34
CA ARG A 259 18.72 2.56 -0.47
C ARG A 259 17.73 1.54 0.08
N ALA A 260 18.18 0.34 0.44
CA ALA A 260 17.33 -0.70 1.02
C ALA A 260 16.71 -0.26 2.36
N LEU A 261 17.49 0.39 3.23
CA LEU A 261 16.98 0.98 4.47
C LEU A 261 15.92 2.05 4.22
N ALA A 262 16.19 2.99 3.30
CA ALA A 262 15.26 4.06 2.97
C ALA A 262 13.94 3.49 2.43
N GLU A 263 14.02 2.47 1.58
CA GLU A 263 12.83 1.77 1.08
C GLU A 263 12.05 1.09 2.21
N LEU A 264 12.70 0.39 3.13
CA LEU A 264 12.02 -0.21 4.30
C LEU A 264 11.36 0.85 5.19
N GLN A 265 12.00 2.01 5.39
CA GLN A 265 11.40 3.13 6.11
C GLN A 265 10.17 3.67 5.39
N LYS A 266 10.24 3.86 4.08
CA LYS A 266 9.09 4.26 3.24
C LYS A 266 7.94 3.25 3.33
N GLN A 267 8.25 1.94 3.32
CA GLN A 267 7.28 0.86 3.49
C GLN A 267 6.58 0.93 4.85
N LYS A 268 7.33 1.22 5.91
CA LYS A 268 6.77 1.41 7.25
C LYS A 268 5.84 2.62 7.31
N GLU A 269 6.29 3.78 6.83
CA GLU A 269 5.49 5.02 6.81
C GLU A 269 4.21 4.84 5.98
N GLY A 270 4.34 4.18 4.83
CA GLY A 270 3.23 3.81 3.96
C GLY A 270 2.20 2.91 4.64
N MET A 271 2.66 1.89 5.38
CA MET A 271 1.80 1.03 6.19
C MET A 271 1.08 1.80 7.31
N GLU A 272 1.78 2.70 8.00
CA GLU A 272 1.18 3.56 9.03
C GLU A 272 0.09 4.47 8.43
N ALA A 273 0.35 5.07 7.26
CA ALA A 273 -0.62 5.88 6.54
C ALA A 273 -1.85 5.07 6.09
N PHE A 274 -1.62 3.85 5.58
CA PHE A 274 -2.69 2.90 5.24
C PHE A 274 -3.56 2.58 6.45
N LEU A 275 -2.96 2.20 7.58
CA LEU A 275 -3.69 1.86 8.81
C LEU A 275 -4.50 3.06 9.33
N ALA A 276 -3.91 4.26 9.29
CA ALA A 276 -4.60 5.49 9.67
C ALA A 276 -5.82 5.76 8.77
N ALA A 277 -5.68 5.58 7.45
CA ALA A 277 -6.75 5.81 6.48
C ALA A 277 -7.86 4.75 6.55
N MET A 278 -7.51 3.47 6.77
CA MET A 278 -8.46 2.35 6.78
C MET A 278 -9.11 2.11 8.15
N ARG A 279 -8.72 2.85 9.20
CA ARG A 279 -9.23 2.67 10.57
C ARG A 279 -10.75 2.70 10.66
N SER A 280 -11.41 3.52 9.84
CA SER A 280 -12.88 3.66 9.79
C SER A 280 -13.59 2.47 9.15
N PHE A 281 -12.88 1.56 8.48
CA PHE A 281 -13.44 0.36 7.85
C PHE A 281 -13.26 -0.89 8.71
N VAL A 282 -12.27 -0.91 9.60
CA VAL A 282 -11.98 -2.06 10.46
C VAL A 282 -12.62 -1.90 11.86
N LYS A 283 -12.74 -3.00 12.59
CA LYS A 283 -13.24 -3.01 13.97
C LYS A 283 -12.30 -2.26 14.92
N GLY A 284 -10.99 -2.50 14.81
CA GLY A 284 -9.98 -1.94 15.73
C GLY A 284 -10.27 -2.29 17.19
N ASP A 285 -9.92 -1.40 18.11
CA ASP A 285 -10.24 -1.54 19.55
C ASP A 285 -11.69 -1.14 19.90
N SER A 286 -12.56 -0.96 18.90
CA SER A 286 -13.94 -0.51 19.13
C SER A 286 -14.75 -1.60 19.82
N SER A 287 -15.78 -1.19 20.56
CA SER A 287 -16.70 -2.16 21.15
C SER A 287 -17.44 -2.93 20.06
N ASP A 288 -17.85 -4.17 20.36
CA ASP A 288 -18.64 -4.98 19.41
C ASP A 288 -19.91 -4.23 18.96
N GLU A 289 -20.52 -3.44 19.85
CA GLU A 289 -21.70 -2.60 19.56
C GLU A 289 -21.41 -1.53 18.49
N ASP A 290 -20.24 -0.89 18.52
CA ASP A 290 -19.88 0.13 17.52
C ASP A 290 -19.68 -0.47 16.12
N THR A 291 -19.36 -1.76 16.07
CA THR A 291 -19.12 -2.53 14.83
C THR A 291 -20.35 -3.26 14.33
N GLU A 292 -21.49 -3.09 14.99
CA GLU A 292 -22.77 -3.66 14.58
C GLU A 292 -23.19 -3.10 13.20
N VAL A 293 -23.53 -4.01 12.28
CA VAL A 293 -24.04 -3.69 10.94
C VAL A 293 -25.57 -3.60 11.04
N MET A 294 -26.10 -2.38 10.96
CA MET A 294 -27.54 -2.13 10.99
C MET A 294 -28.11 -2.23 9.56
N THR A 295 -29.22 -2.94 9.37
CA THR A 295 -29.79 -3.20 8.05
C THR A 295 -31.25 -2.77 7.96
N LEU A 296 -31.59 -2.03 6.90
CA LEU A 296 -32.94 -1.60 6.58
C LEU A 296 -33.35 -2.20 5.23
N THR A 297 -34.58 -2.72 5.13
CA THR A 297 -35.11 -3.25 3.87
C THR A 297 -35.90 -2.19 3.11
N VAL A 298 -35.60 -2.00 1.83
CA VAL A 298 -36.32 -1.09 0.91
C VAL A 298 -36.64 -1.86 -0.37
N GLU A 299 -37.92 -2.02 -0.69
CA GLU A 299 -38.38 -2.75 -1.89
C GLU A 299 -37.75 -4.16 -2.06
N ASN A 300 -37.56 -4.88 -0.94
CA ASN A 300 -36.88 -6.19 -0.84
C ASN A 300 -35.35 -6.18 -1.00
N GLU A 301 -34.73 -5.01 -1.09
CA GLU A 301 -33.27 -4.87 -1.08
C GLU A 301 -32.78 -4.33 0.27
N GLN A 302 -31.60 -4.78 0.70
CA GLN A 302 -30.99 -4.38 1.96
C GLN A 302 -30.11 -3.15 1.78
N VAL A 303 -30.20 -2.22 2.72
CA VAL A 303 -29.32 -1.05 2.84
C VAL A 303 -28.71 -1.06 4.23
N SER A 304 -27.42 -1.38 4.31
CA SER A 304 -26.72 -1.60 5.60
C SER A 304 -25.70 -0.53 5.91
N ILE A 305 -25.54 -0.17 7.18
CA ILE A 305 -24.61 0.88 7.65
C ILE A 305 -24.07 0.48 9.02
N LEU A 306 -22.87 0.94 9.38
CA LEU A 306 -22.37 0.70 10.74
C LEU A 306 -23.10 1.58 11.75
N ARG A 307 -23.35 1.01 12.93
CA ARG A 307 -23.93 1.74 14.05
C ARG A 307 -23.11 2.97 14.43
N ARG A 308 -21.77 2.86 14.46
CA ARG A 308 -20.88 4.01 14.70
C ARG A 308 -21.04 5.13 13.67
N SER A 309 -21.30 4.79 12.40
CA SER A 309 -21.48 5.78 11.33
C SER A 309 -22.81 6.53 11.47
N LEU A 310 -23.85 5.85 11.96
CA LEU A 310 -25.12 6.48 12.33
C LEU A 310 -25.02 7.34 13.60
N ALA A 311 -24.20 6.93 14.57
CA ALA A 311 -24.05 7.63 15.84
C ALA A 311 -23.60 9.09 15.69
N TYR A 312 -22.87 9.43 14.61
CA TYR A 312 -22.44 10.80 14.30
C TYR A 312 -23.58 11.82 14.17
N PHE A 313 -24.79 11.37 13.83
CA PHE A 313 -25.94 12.27 13.65
C PHE A 313 -26.70 12.56 14.95
N GLY A 314 -26.42 11.80 16.02
CA GLY A 314 -27.13 11.87 17.28
C GLY A 314 -28.49 11.15 17.26
N PRO A 315 -29.04 10.82 18.45
CA PRO A 315 -30.19 9.93 18.60
C PRO A 315 -31.49 10.49 17.99
N ASN A 316 -31.59 11.81 17.83
CA ASN A 316 -32.80 12.45 17.32
C ASN A 316 -32.86 12.51 15.78
N HIS A 317 -31.79 12.13 15.08
CA HIS A 317 -31.73 12.24 13.63
C HIS A 317 -32.65 11.22 12.95
N ALA A 318 -33.37 11.64 11.90
CA ALA A 318 -34.37 10.80 11.23
C ALA A 318 -33.78 9.49 10.70
N LEU A 319 -32.54 9.51 10.20
CA LEU A 319 -31.85 8.30 9.75
C LEU A 319 -31.58 7.32 10.89
N VAL A 320 -31.16 7.81 12.06
CA VAL A 320 -30.87 6.96 13.23
C VAL A 320 -32.15 6.26 13.71
N LYS A 321 -33.25 7.00 13.78
CA LYS A 321 -34.56 6.44 14.17
C LYS A 321 -35.06 5.35 13.23
N ARG A 322 -34.81 5.49 11.92
CA ARG A 322 -35.21 4.47 10.93
C ARG A 322 -34.48 3.14 11.11
N TYR A 323 -33.21 3.19 11.50
CA TYR A 323 -32.41 1.98 11.75
C TYR A 323 -32.59 1.45 13.18
N ASN A 324 -33.25 2.18 14.08
CA ASN A 324 -33.53 1.73 15.44
C ASN A 324 -34.76 0.80 15.44
N PRO A 325 -34.63 -0.50 15.79
CA PRO A 325 -35.77 -1.42 15.84
C PRO A 325 -36.79 -1.08 16.92
N ASP A 326 -36.40 -0.37 17.99
CA ASP A 326 -37.34 0.05 19.03
C ASP A 326 -38.27 1.18 18.56
N GLU A 327 -37.77 2.04 17.67
CA GLU A 327 -38.53 3.17 17.10
C GLU A 327 -39.17 2.83 15.75
N TRP A 328 -38.60 1.89 15.00
CA TRP A 328 -39.08 1.43 13.70
C TRP A 328 -39.08 -0.11 13.61
N PRO A 329 -40.02 -0.81 14.27
CA PRO A 329 -39.96 -2.27 14.44
C PRO A 329 -39.94 -3.07 13.14
N ASP A 330 -40.64 -2.58 12.10
CA ASP A 330 -40.79 -3.31 10.84
C ASP A 330 -39.49 -3.36 10.02
N GLN A 331 -38.49 -2.51 10.32
CA GLN A 331 -37.22 -2.36 9.59
C GLN A 331 -37.39 -2.35 8.05
N GLU A 332 -38.53 -1.81 7.60
CA GLU A 332 -38.92 -1.74 6.19
C GLU A 332 -39.29 -0.29 5.86
N ALA A 333 -38.66 0.27 4.81
CA ALA A 333 -38.99 1.61 4.33
C ALA A 333 -39.84 1.52 3.06
N ARG A 334 -41.11 1.93 3.17
CA ARG A 334 -42.09 1.90 2.06
C ARG A 334 -42.33 3.24 1.38
N GLN A 335 -41.85 4.33 1.97
CA GLN A 335 -42.12 5.71 1.53
C GLN A 335 -40.92 6.36 0.84
N THR A 336 -39.95 5.56 0.39
CA THR A 336 -38.72 6.08 -0.20
C THR A 336 -38.24 5.13 -1.29
N SER A 337 -37.62 5.68 -2.34
CA SER A 337 -36.99 4.85 -3.35
C SER A 337 -35.70 4.25 -2.79
N LEU A 338 -35.38 3.03 -3.21
CA LEU A 338 -34.11 2.38 -2.85
C LEU A 338 -32.91 3.28 -3.19
N ARG A 339 -32.90 3.86 -4.39
CA ARG A 339 -31.82 4.76 -4.84
C ARG A 339 -31.63 5.94 -3.90
N PHE A 340 -32.71 6.62 -3.51
CA PHE A 340 -32.63 7.76 -2.62
C PHE A 340 -32.12 7.37 -1.23
N GLN A 341 -32.61 6.24 -0.68
CA GLN A 341 -32.13 5.73 0.60
C GLN A 341 -30.65 5.35 0.53
N GLN A 342 -30.19 4.69 -0.54
CA GLN A 342 -28.78 4.35 -0.76
C GLN A 342 -27.90 5.61 -0.82
N LEU A 343 -28.33 6.68 -1.50
CA LEU A 343 -27.58 7.94 -1.58
C LEU A 343 -27.49 8.68 -0.24
N ILE A 344 -28.57 8.67 0.55
CA ILE A 344 -28.56 9.23 1.91
C ILE A 344 -27.60 8.45 2.79
N VAL A 345 -27.72 7.13 2.81
CA VAL A 345 -26.88 6.27 3.65
C VAL A 345 -25.44 6.36 3.18
N ASP A 346 -25.17 6.42 1.88
CA ASP A 346 -23.83 6.65 1.36
C ASP A 346 -23.23 7.97 1.85
N PHE A 347 -23.99 9.07 1.80
CA PHE A 347 -23.49 10.35 2.33
C PHE A 347 -23.12 10.22 3.81
N ALA A 348 -23.91 9.48 4.60
CA ALA A 348 -23.56 9.16 5.98
C ALA A 348 -22.28 8.32 6.11
N ARG A 349 -22.11 7.30 5.26
CA ARG A 349 -20.88 6.47 5.20
C ARG A 349 -19.68 7.34 4.89
N ARG A 350 -19.72 8.18 3.84
CA ARG A 350 -18.62 9.09 3.46
C ARG A 350 -18.25 10.05 4.58
N LEU A 351 -19.22 10.59 5.32
CA LEU A 351 -18.94 11.43 6.49
C LEU A 351 -18.17 10.70 7.60
N SER A 352 -18.39 9.40 7.74
CA SER A 352 -17.72 8.55 8.73
C SER A 352 -16.35 8.05 8.27
N VAL A 353 -16.24 7.64 7.00
CA VAL A 353 -15.05 6.94 6.49
C VAL A 353 -13.99 7.84 5.86
N MET A 354 -14.36 9.06 5.43
CA MET A 354 -13.40 10.00 4.84
C MET A 354 -12.49 10.61 5.91
N LEU A 355 -11.23 10.87 5.53
CA LEU A 355 -10.21 11.45 6.39
C LEU A 355 -10.70 12.75 7.06
N ALA A 356 -10.39 12.89 8.35
CA ALA A 356 -10.77 14.07 9.12
C ALA A 356 -10.28 15.36 8.45
N GLY A 357 -11.17 16.35 8.35
CA GLY A 357 -10.87 17.64 7.72
C GLY A 357 -11.16 17.71 6.22
N ARG A 358 -11.46 16.58 5.55
CA ARG A 358 -11.98 16.62 4.17
C ARG A 358 -13.45 17.05 4.15
N PHE A 359 -13.78 17.85 3.15
CA PHE A 359 -15.16 18.20 2.84
C PHE A 359 -15.81 17.04 2.07
N VAL A 360 -17.00 16.63 2.51
CA VAL A 360 -17.79 15.56 1.89
C VAL A 360 -18.96 16.20 1.16
N HIS A 361 -19.05 15.98 -0.15
CA HIS A 361 -20.08 16.59 -0.99
C HIS A 361 -21.41 15.88 -0.82
N SER A 362 -22.49 16.66 -0.87
CA SER A 362 -23.84 16.12 -0.85
C SER A 362 -24.12 15.24 -2.07
N PRO A 363 -24.95 14.20 -1.93
CA PRO A 363 -25.26 13.30 -3.04
C PRO A 363 -26.02 14.03 -4.16
N VAL A 364 -25.81 13.59 -5.40
CA VAL A 364 -26.54 14.09 -6.57
C VAL A 364 -27.91 13.43 -6.63
N VAL A 365 -28.92 14.13 -6.11
CA VAL A 365 -30.32 13.65 -6.09
C VAL A 365 -31.19 14.33 -7.14
N ALA A 366 -32.28 13.67 -7.54
CA ALA A 366 -33.21 14.25 -8.50
C ALA A 366 -33.87 15.53 -7.95
N PRO A 367 -34.29 16.48 -8.80
CA PRO A 367 -34.85 17.76 -8.34
C PRO A 367 -36.02 17.64 -7.35
N HIS A 368 -36.88 16.63 -7.52
CA HIS A 368 -38.03 16.38 -6.64
C HIS A 368 -37.64 15.77 -5.28
N GLU A 369 -36.46 15.14 -5.19
CA GLU A 369 -35.94 14.52 -3.97
C GLU A 369 -35.13 15.51 -3.11
N LYS A 370 -34.74 16.66 -3.67
CA LYS A 370 -33.95 17.69 -2.96
C LYS A 370 -34.63 18.21 -1.69
N ALA A 371 -35.96 18.38 -1.73
CA ALA A 371 -36.71 18.83 -0.56
C ALA A 371 -36.71 17.78 0.56
N THR A 372 -36.87 16.50 0.20
CA THR A 372 -36.80 15.36 1.12
C THR A 372 -35.40 15.20 1.71
N LEU A 373 -34.35 15.43 0.90
CA LEU A 373 -32.97 15.41 1.38
C LEU A 373 -32.75 16.54 2.38
N ALA A 374 -33.17 17.77 2.06
CA ALA A 374 -33.02 18.91 2.94
C ALA A 374 -33.71 18.69 4.30
N SER A 375 -34.96 18.20 4.31
CA SER A 375 -35.69 17.93 5.56
C SER A 375 -35.12 16.75 6.35
N SER A 376 -34.54 15.76 5.67
CA SER A 376 -33.91 14.60 6.34
C SER A 376 -32.55 14.93 6.95
N TRP A 377 -31.91 16.02 6.50
CA TRP A 377 -30.54 16.41 6.84
C TRP A 377 -30.44 17.83 7.43
N GLU A 378 -31.52 18.36 8.02
CA GLU A 378 -31.47 19.60 8.81
C GLU A 378 -30.52 19.41 9.99
N CYS A 379 -29.25 19.68 9.75
CA CYS A 379 -28.15 19.39 10.63
C CYS A 379 -28.06 20.50 11.69
N THR A 380 -28.22 20.13 12.96
CA THR A 380 -27.89 20.98 14.10
C THR A 380 -26.38 21.27 14.11
N ALA A 381 -25.98 22.40 13.52
CA ALA A 381 -24.77 23.18 13.80
C ALA A 381 -23.43 22.45 13.99
N SER A 382 -23.21 21.27 13.39
CA SER A 382 -21.88 20.65 13.35
C SER A 382 -21.09 21.15 12.14
N THR A 383 -19.93 21.76 12.39
CA THR A 383 -19.07 22.48 11.45
C THR A 383 -18.69 21.69 10.19
N ARG A 384 -18.84 20.36 10.19
CA ARG A 384 -18.52 19.47 9.05
C ARG A 384 -19.61 19.37 7.98
N CYS A 385 -20.86 19.69 8.30
CA CYS A 385 -21.99 19.56 7.36
C CYS A 385 -22.46 20.94 6.89
N ARG A 386 -21.63 21.71 6.17
CA ARG A 386 -22.17 22.81 5.36
C ARG A 386 -22.75 22.22 4.08
N LEU A 387 -24.01 21.80 4.15
CA LEU A 387 -24.86 21.68 2.97
C LEU A 387 -24.85 23.04 2.27
N SER A 388 -24.12 23.17 1.16
CA SER A 388 -24.16 24.36 0.32
C SER A 388 -25.48 24.38 -0.44
N VAL A 389 -26.58 24.63 0.26
CA VAL A 389 -27.83 24.99 -0.40
C VAL A 389 -27.59 26.40 -0.94
N GLY A 390 -27.29 26.48 -2.24
CA GLY A 390 -27.09 27.74 -2.94
C GLY A 390 -28.23 28.70 -2.63
N ARG A 391 -27.95 29.71 -1.80
CA ARG A 391 -28.85 30.85 -1.62
C ARG A 391 -28.93 31.54 -2.98
N ARG A 392 -30.04 31.32 -3.69
CA ARG A 392 -30.38 32.06 -4.90
C ARG A 392 -30.25 33.55 -4.62
N GLY A 393 -29.54 34.24 -5.52
CA GLY A 393 -29.36 35.68 -5.47
C GLY A 393 -30.68 36.40 -5.35
N ARG A 394 -30.69 37.46 -4.54
CA ARG A 394 -31.66 38.53 -4.66
C ARG A 394 -31.36 39.27 -5.97
N PRO A 395 -32.33 39.50 -6.85
CA PRO A 395 -32.14 40.41 -7.97
C PRO A 395 -32.00 41.84 -7.42
N LEU A 396 -31.05 42.58 -7.99
CA LEU A 396 -31.03 44.05 -7.94
C LEU A 396 -32.00 44.60 -8.98
#